data_AF-A0A136NYH5-F1
#
_entry.id   AF-A0A136NYH5-F1
#
_cell.length_a   1.000
_cell.length_b   1.000
_cell.length_c   1.000
_cell.angle_alpha   90.00
_cell.angle_beta   90.00
_cell.angle_gamma   90.00
#
_symmetry.space_group_name_H-M   'P 1'
#
loop_
_entity.id
_entity.type
_entity.pdbx_description
1 polymer ?
#
loop_
_entity_poly.entity_id
_entity_poly.type
_entity_poly.pdbx_seq_one_letter_code
_entity_poly.pdbx_strand_id
1 'polypeptide(L)'
;SFDVPTVSLHVHERIDPRRIIETVKKEEEAPTQMSLFEEQKKPLREAIEFYKHKENWSNRLIAGDSLLVMNSLLEKEGMGGKVQMVYFDPPYGIKYGSNFQPFVNKRDVKDGKDEDLTAEPEMVKAFRDTWELGIHSYLTYLRDRL
;
A
#
# COMPACT_ATOMS: atom_id res chain seq x y z
N SER A 1 17.93 -18.99 11.69
CA SER A 1 16.50 -18.77 11.95
C SER A 1 16.40 -17.81 13.12
N PHE A 2 15.69 -16.71 12.97
CA PHE A 2 15.40 -15.74 14.03
C PHE A 2 13.90 -15.73 14.29
N ASP A 3 13.49 -15.40 15.52
CA ASP A 3 12.09 -15.47 15.91
C ASP A 3 11.37 -14.15 15.59
N VAL A 4 10.22 -14.25 14.94
CA VAL A 4 9.39 -13.10 14.56
C VAL A 4 8.00 -13.33 15.14
N PRO A 5 7.43 -12.36 15.89
CA PRO A 5 6.10 -12.53 16.45
C PRO A 5 5.05 -12.63 15.35
N THR A 6 4.08 -13.52 15.56
CA THR A 6 2.99 -13.74 14.61
C THR A 6 1.76 -12.92 15.00
N VAL A 7 1.56 -11.77 14.36
CA VAL A 7 0.44 -10.85 14.65
C VAL A 7 -0.83 -11.24 13.88
N SER A 8 -1.99 -10.77 14.30
CA SER A 8 -3.25 -11.02 13.57
C SER A 8 -3.50 -9.89 12.58
N LEU A 9 -3.82 -10.24 11.33
CA LEU A 9 -4.19 -9.28 10.31
C LEU A 9 -5.69 -9.01 10.40
N HIS A 10 -6.06 -7.76 10.70
CA HIS A 10 -7.45 -7.34 10.82
C HIS A 10 -7.91 -6.68 9.53
N VAL A 11 -9.12 -7.02 9.09
CA VAL A 11 -9.73 -6.40 7.91
C VAL A 11 -10.46 -5.14 8.36
N HIS A 12 -9.90 -3.98 8.05
CA HIS A 12 -10.52 -2.69 8.35
C HIS A 12 -11.62 -2.34 7.34
N GLU A 13 -11.36 -2.57 6.06
CA GLU A 13 -12.27 -2.21 4.98
C GLU A 13 -12.24 -3.27 3.89
N ARG A 14 -13.40 -3.48 3.25
CA ARG A 14 -13.53 -4.29 2.04
C ARG A 14 -14.12 -3.43 0.93
N ILE A 15 -13.29 -3.11 -0.04
CA ILE A 15 -13.70 -2.34 -1.21
C ILE A 15 -14.21 -3.30 -2.29
N ASP A 16 -15.45 -3.10 -2.73
CA ASP A 16 -16.02 -3.78 -3.88
C ASP A 16 -16.09 -2.80 -5.06
N PRO A 17 -15.20 -2.94 -6.07
CA PRO A 17 -15.14 -2.04 -7.22
C PRO A 17 -16.49 -1.91 -7.93
N ARG A 18 -17.29 -2.97 -7.94
CA ARG A 18 -18.60 -2.95 -8.60
C ARG A 18 -19.55 -1.95 -7.94
N ARG A 19 -19.55 -1.88 -6.61
CA ARG A 19 -20.38 -0.93 -5.86
C ARG A 19 -19.95 0.52 -6.08
N ILE A 20 -18.64 0.77 -6.22
CA ILE A 20 -18.11 2.10 -6.54
C ILE A 20 -18.61 2.53 -7.92
N ILE A 21 -18.45 1.66 -8.94
CA ILE A 21 -18.88 1.95 -10.31
C ILE A 21 -20.39 2.20 -10.39
N GLU A 22 -21.20 1.39 -9.68
CA GLU A 22 -22.66 1.57 -9.63
C GLU A 22 -23.06 2.90 -8.97
N THR A 23 -22.35 3.32 -7.91
CA THR A 23 -22.63 4.60 -7.21
C THR A 23 -22.29 5.81 -8.07
N VAL A 24 -21.10 5.84 -8.68
CA VAL A 24 -20.65 6.96 -9.53
C VAL A 24 -21.61 7.19 -10.71
N LYS A 25 -22.13 6.11 -11.30
CA LYS A 25 -23.07 6.21 -12.42
C LYS A 25 -24.45 6.71 -12.05
N LYS A 26 -24.90 6.46 -10.82
CA LYS A 26 -26.21 6.92 -10.34
C LYS A 26 -26.28 8.45 -10.25
N GLU A 27 -25.14 9.11 -10.09
CA GLU A 27 -25.02 10.57 -10.12
C GLU A 27 -25.00 11.14 -11.56
N GLU A 28 -24.68 10.33 -12.57
CA GLU A 28 -24.73 10.72 -13.99
C GLU A 28 -26.14 10.68 -14.61
N GLU A 29 -27.16 10.16 -13.90
CA GLU A 29 -28.57 10.16 -14.35
C GLU A 29 -29.27 11.54 -14.25
N ALA A 30 -28.51 12.63 -14.15
CA ALA A 30 -29.00 13.97 -14.49
C ALA A 30 -29.27 14.03 -16.01
N PRO A 31 -30.22 14.86 -16.51
CA PRO A 31 -30.53 14.90 -17.94
C PRO A 31 -29.28 15.28 -18.75
N THR A 32 -28.64 14.28 -19.36
CA THR A 32 -27.49 14.43 -20.24
C THR A 32 -27.93 15.13 -21.51
N GLN A 33 -27.30 16.26 -21.82
CA GLN A 33 -27.46 16.95 -23.10
C GLN A 33 -27.00 16.02 -24.23
N MET A 34 -27.91 15.61 -25.11
CA MET A 34 -27.59 14.73 -26.24
C MET A 34 -26.51 15.38 -27.12
N SER A 35 -25.36 14.72 -27.24
CA SER A 35 -24.25 15.17 -28.10
C SER A 35 -24.38 14.55 -29.50
N LEU A 36 -24.25 15.37 -30.55
CA LEU A 36 -24.30 14.95 -31.95
C LEU A 36 -23.11 14.06 -32.38
N PHE A 37 -22.09 13.92 -31.53
CA PHE A 37 -20.86 13.16 -31.80
C PHE A 37 -20.53 12.14 -30.69
N GLU A 38 -21.52 11.66 -29.94
CA GLU A 38 -21.25 10.71 -28.85
C GLU A 38 -20.82 9.34 -29.40
N GLU A 39 -19.60 8.90 -29.05
CA GLU A 39 -19.11 7.55 -29.35
C GLU A 39 -20.01 6.50 -28.67
N GLN A 40 -20.35 5.43 -29.39
CA GLN A 40 -21.10 4.30 -28.84
C GLN A 40 -20.33 3.66 -27.67
N LYS A 41 -20.71 4.01 -26.44
CA LYS A 41 -20.27 3.32 -25.23
C LYS A 41 -20.80 1.89 -25.28
N LYS A 42 -19.91 0.90 -25.25
CA LYS A 42 -20.28 -0.53 -25.21
C LYS A 42 -21.25 -0.84 -24.06
N PRO A 43 -22.14 -1.83 -24.19
CA PRO A 43 -23.07 -2.22 -23.14
C PRO A 43 -22.34 -2.59 -21.83
N LEU A 44 -22.81 -2.04 -20.72
CA LEU A 44 -22.17 -2.09 -19.40
C LEU A 44 -21.81 -3.51 -18.91
N ARG A 45 -22.59 -4.51 -19.33
CA ARG A 45 -22.38 -5.92 -18.95
C ARG A 45 -21.02 -6.43 -19.41
N GLU A 46 -20.54 -5.98 -20.56
CA GLU A 46 -19.24 -6.38 -21.13
C GLU A 46 -18.07 -5.72 -20.39
N ALA A 47 -18.22 -4.46 -19.95
CA ALA A 47 -17.17 -3.75 -19.21
C ALA A 47 -17.00 -4.27 -17.76
N ILE A 48 -18.10 -4.73 -17.13
CA ILE A 48 -18.07 -5.35 -15.80
C ILE A 48 -17.53 -6.78 -15.86
N GLU A 49 -17.77 -7.51 -16.96
CA GLU A 49 -17.19 -8.84 -17.16
C GLU A 49 -15.66 -8.84 -17.23
N PHE A 50 -15.03 -7.74 -17.65
CA PHE A 50 -13.57 -7.60 -17.60
C PHE A 50 -12.99 -7.77 -16.19
N TYR A 51 -13.74 -7.35 -15.15
CA TYR A 51 -13.34 -7.50 -13.75
C TYR A 51 -13.76 -8.85 -13.14
N LYS A 52 -14.43 -9.71 -13.90
CA LYS A 52 -14.92 -11.00 -13.43
C LYS A 52 -13.87 -12.07 -13.73
N HIS A 53 -12.89 -12.19 -12.85
CA HIS A 53 -11.91 -13.28 -12.91
C HIS A 53 -12.63 -14.63 -12.69
N LYS A 54 -12.14 -15.69 -13.34
CA LYS A 54 -12.72 -17.05 -13.26
C LYS A 54 -12.66 -17.64 -11.85
N GLU A 55 -11.73 -17.16 -11.03
CA GLU A 55 -11.62 -17.47 -9.60
C GLU A 55 -11.89 -16.21 -8.78
N ASN A 56 -12.23 -16.37 -7.49
CA ASN A 56 -12.43 -15.28 -6.52
C ASN A 56 -11.13 -14.50 -6.24
N TRP A 57 -10.62 -13.81 -7.26
CA TRP A 57 -9.46 -12.96 -7.15
C TRP A 57 -9.79 -11.77 -6.25
N SER A 58 -8.90 -11.50 -5.30
CA SER A 58 -9.02 -10.38 -4.38
C SER A 58 -7.68 -9.68 -4.26
N ASN A 59 -7.73 -8.34 -4.29
CA ASN A 59 -6.58 -7.49 -4.01
C ASN A 59 -6.60 -7.12 -2.53
N ARG A 60 -5.45 -7.17 -1.89
CA ARG A 60 -5.28 -6.80 -0.48
C ARG A 60 -4.22 -5.72 -0.38
N LEU A 61 -4.57 -4.62 0.27
CA LEU A 61 -3.62 -3.64 0.77
C LEU A 61 -3.50 -3.86 2.28
N ILE A 62 -2.28 -4.14 2.75
CA ILE A 62 -2.01 -4.42 4.16
C ILE A 62 -1.07 -3.33 4.67
N ALA A 63 -1.51 -2.59 5.69
CA ALA A 63 -0.69 -1.59 6.36
C ALA A 63 -0.02 -2.20 7.61
N GLY A 64 1.29 -1.99 7.76
CA GLY A 64 2.08 -2.47 8.89
C GLY A 64 3.54 -2.71 8.52
N ASP A 65 4.37 -3.09 9.49
CA ASP A 65 5.75 -3.50 9.22
C ASP A 65 5.76 -4.78 8.37
N SER A 66 6.43 -4.72 7.21
CA SER A 66 6.50 -5.82 6.26
C SER A 66 7.01 -7.12 6.86
N LEU A 67 7.93 -7.09 7.83
CA LEU A 67 8.45 -8.30 8.47
C LEU A 67 7.35 -9.05 9.24
N LEU A 68 6.56 -8.32 10.03
CA LEU A 68 5.47 -8.89 10.82
C LEU A 68 4.32 -9.36 9.94
N VAL A 69 4.00 -8.59 8.90
CA VAL A 69 2.96 -8.93 7.92
C VAL A 69 3.33 -10.21 7.18
N MET A 70 4.54 -10.31 6.63
CA MET A 70 5.00 -11.47 5.87
C MET A 70 5.03 -12.73 6.74
N ASN A 71 5.51 -12.63 7.99
CA ASN A 71 5.48 -13.74 8.93
C ASN A 71 4.04 -14.21 9.22
N SER A 72 3.11 -13.28 9.36
CA SER A 72 1.69 -13.60 9.59
C SER A 72 1.05 -14.26 8.37
N LEU A 73 1.37 -13.81 7.15
CA LEU A 73 0.93 -14.45 5.91
C LEU A 73 1.50 -15.87 5.76
N LEU A 74 2.75 -16.07 6.19
CA LEU A 74 3.41 -17.37 6.13
C LEU A 74 2.79 -18.36 7.13
N GLU A 75 2.74 -18.01 8.42
CA GLU A 75 2.37 -18.92 9.51
C GLU A 75 0.85 -19.03 9.72
N LYS A 76 0.10 -17.91 9.71
CA LYS A 76 -1.36 -17.94 9.96
C LYS A 76 -2.17 -18.26 8.72
N GLU A 77 -1.77 -17.71 7.58
CA GLU A 77 -2.51 -17.91 6.33
C GLU A 77 -1.93 -19.05 5.47
N GLY A 78 -0.78 -19.61 5.85
CA GLY A 78 -0.16 -20.73 5.16
C GLY A 78 0.17 -20.39 3.70
N MET A 79 0.66 -19.17 3.44
CA MET A 79 0.98 -18.69 2.08
C MET A 79 2.31 -19.22 1.54
N GLY A 80 3.03 -20.03 2.33
CA GLY A 80 4.27 -20.69 1.90
C GLY A 80 4.07 -21.50 0.61
N GLY A 81 4.91 -21.25 -0.39
CA GLY A 81 4.86 -21.93 -1.69
C GLY A 81 3.70 -21.54 -2.62
N LYS A 82 2.80 -20.64 -2.20
CA LYS A 82 1.65 -20.18 -3.01
C LYS A 82 1.93 -18.89 -3.78
N VAL A 83 3.03 -18.21 -3.48
CA VAL A 83 3.41 -16.95 -4.13
C VAL A 83 4.14 -17.23 -5.44
N GLN A 84 3.59 -16.74 -6.55
CA GLN A 84 4.18 -16.93 -7.88
C GLN A 84 5.28 -15.90 -8.19
N MET A 85 5.09 -14.65 -7.76
CA MET A 85 6.01 -13.55 -8.04
C MET A 85 6.00 -12.55 -6.89
N VAL A 86 7.18 -12.05 -6.53
CA VAL A 86 7.37 -10.96 -5.58
C VAL A 86 8.09 -9.83 -6.30
N TYR A 87 7.58 -8.62 -6.17
CA TYR A 87 8.30 -7.40 -6.52
C TYR A 87 8.62 -6.66 -5.22
N PHE A 88 9.87 -6.25 -5.07
CA PHE A 88 10.34 -5.57 -3.86
C PHE A 88 11.33 -4.47 -4.23
N ASP A 89 11.03 -3.25 -3.82
CA ASP A 89 11.84 -2.05 -4.06
C ASP A 89 12.24 -1.44 -2.70
N PRO A 90 13.30 -1.96 -2.06
CA PRO A 90 13.74 -1.50 -0.75
C PRO A 90 14.42 -0.13 -0.82
N PRO A 91 14.54 0.59 0.31
CA PRO A 91 15.34 1.81 0.38
C PRO A 91 16.78 1.52 -0.06
N TYR A 92 17.37 2.33 -0.95
CA TYR A 92 18.66 2.00 -1.61
C TYR A 92 19.93 2.12 -0.73
N GLY A 93 19.80 2.15 0.61
CA GLY A 93 20.94 2.24 1.52
C GLY A 93 21.76 3.53 1.38
N ILE A 94 21.21 4.55 0.71
CA ILE A 94 21.77 5.90 0.64
C ILE A 94 21.22 6.73 1.80
N LYS A 95 21.99 7.73 2.26
CA LYS A 95 21.53 8.67 3.28
C LYS A 95 20.29 9.41 2.76
N TYR A 96 19.12 9.04 3.25
CA TYR A 96 17.86 9.62 2.83
C TYR A 96 17.43 10.67 3.86
N GLY A 97 17.69 11.95 3.53
CA GLY A 97 17.20 13.09 4.30
C GLY A 97 15.73 13.34 3.96
N SER A 98 14.82 12.53 4.51
CA SER A 98 13.39 12.75 4.30
C SER A 98 12.93 13.95 5.12
N ASN A 99 12.53 14.99 4.41
CA ASN A 99 11.86 16.14 5.00
C ASN A 99 10.35 15.89 5.08
N PHE A 100 9.93 14.82 5.78
CA PHE A 100 8.51 14.60 6.01
C PHE A 100 7.95 15.79 6.80
N GLN A 101 7.05 16.53 6.17
CA GLN A 101 6.38 17.67 6.78
C GLN A 101 4.91 17.36 6.89
N PRO A 102 4.37 17.18 8.11
CA PRO A 102 2.94 16.97 8.29
C PRO A 102 2.12 18.22 7.91
N PHE A 103 2.74 19.41 7.84
CA PHE A 103 2.06 20.67 7.55
C PHE A 103 2.79 21.49 6.48
N VAL A 104 2.01 22.08 5.57
CA VAL A 104 2.52 22.90 4.45
C VAL A 104 2.78 24.37 4.81
N ASN A 105 2.65 24.73 6.09
CA ASN A 105 2.72 26.11 6.56
C ASN A 105 4.15 26.62 6.83
N LYS A 106 5.16 25.75 6.80
CA LYS A 106 6.59 26.11 6.92
C LYS A 106 7.24 26.20 5.54
N ARG A 107 7.76 27.39 5.19
CA ARG A 107 8.54 27.61 3.95
C ARG A 107 10.01 27.23 4.08
N ASP A 108 10.59 27.30 5.28
CA ASP A 108 12.00 26.95 5.53
C ASP A 108 12.07 25.59 6.24
N VAL A 109 12.64 24.62 5.54
CA VAL A 109 12.62 23.20 5.89
C VAL A 109 14.04 22.79 6.22
N LYS A 110 14.28 22.43 7.49
CA LYS A 110 15.58 21.95 7.95
C LYS A 110 15.41 20.53 8.48
N ASP A 111 16.24 19.64 7.95
CA ASP A 111 16.28 18.24 8.37
C ASP A 111 16.73 18.13 9.84
N GLY A 112 16.21 17.13 10.55
CA GLY A 112 16.60 16.82 11.94
C GLY A 112 15.95 17.66 13.04
N LYS A 113 14.87 18.40 12.77
CA LYS A 113 14.08 19.05 13.84
C LYS A 113 13.20 18.02 14.57
N ASP A 114 13.21 18.06 15.90
CA ASP A 114 12.42 17.16 16.75
C ASP A 114 10.91 17.50 16.71
N GLU A 115 10.57 18.77 16.47
CA GLU A 115 9.17 19.23 16.37
C GLU A 115 8.40 18.63 15.18
N ASP A 116 9.12 18.20 14.14
CA ASP A 116 8.54 17.63 12.92
C ASP A 116 8.44 16.09 13.02
N LEU A 117 8.75 15.51 14.19
CA LEU A 117 8.57 14.07 14.47
C LEU A 117 7.08 13.72 14.57
N THR A 118 6.64 12.78 13.74
CA THR A 118 5.36 12.12 13.91
C THR A 118 5.38 11.21 15.14
N ALA A 119 4.28 11.15 15.89
CA ALA A 119 4.16 10.28 17.06
C ALA A 119 4.09 8.79 16.70
N GLU A 120 3.70 8.46 15.45
CA GLU A 120 3.57 7.09 14.97
C GLU A 120 4.94 6.47 14.66
N PRO A 121 5.38 5.42 15.38
CA PRO A 121 6.70 4.81 15.22
C PRO A 121 6.96 4.28 13.81
N GLU A 122 5.92 3.75 13.14
CA GLU A 122 5.98 3.22 11.78
C GLU A 122 6.32 4.33 10.78
N MET A 123 5.74 5.52 10.95
CA MET A 123 6.02 6.68 10.11
C MET A 123 7.48 7.15 10.34
N VAL A 124 7.95 7.17 11.58
CA VAL A 124 9.35 7.51 11.87
C VAL A 124 10.30 6.51 11.20
N LYS A 125 10.02 5.21 11.31
CA LYS A 125 10.86 4.15 10.70
C LYS A 125 10.79 4.14 9.17
N ALA A 126 9.67 4.54 8.58
CA ALA A 126 9.49 4.61 7.14
C ALA A 126 10.18 5.83 6.52
N PHE A 127 10.19 6.97 7.22
CA PHE A 127 10.67 8.23 6.66
C PHE A 127 12.03 8.66 7.18
N ARG A 128 12.50 8.22 8.35
CA ARG A 128 13.87 8.53 8.79
C ARG A 128 14.82 7.37 8.54
N ASP A 129 16.03 7.75 8.15
CA ASP A 129 17.17 6.85 8.15
C ASP A 129 17.44 6.40 9.60
N THR A 130 17.13 5.14 9.87
CA THR A 130 17.35 4.47 11.17
C THR A 130 18.56 3.52 11.11
N TRP A 131 19.42 3.64 10.09
CA TRP A 131 20.60 2.79 9.93
C TRP A 131 21.73 3.21 10.88
N GLU A 132 21.58 2.92 12.19
CA GLU A 132 22.56 3.30 13.23
C GLU A 132 24.00 2.87 12.91
N LEU A 133 24.18 1.69 12.31
CA LEU A 133 25.49 1.14 11.90
C LEU A 133 25.73 1.24 10.39
N GLY A 134 24.98 2.10 9.69
CA GLY A 134 25.03 2.25 8.24
C GLY A 134 24.70 0.95 7.50
N ILE A 135 25.60 0.51 6.63
CA ILE A 135 25.37 -0.64 5.74
C ILE A 135 25.09 -1.94 6.48
N HIS A 136 25.64 -2.13 7.69
CA HIS A 136 25.39 -3.34 8.47
C HIS A 136 23.94 -3.43 8.95
N SER A 137 23.36 -2.32 9.41
CA SER A 137 21.95 -2.24 9.79
C SER A 137 21.05 -2.45 8.57
N TYR A 138 21.41 -1.88 7.42
CA TYR A 138 20.67 -2.04 6.18
C TYR A 138 20.65 -3.49 5.68
N LEU A 139 21.82 -4.14 5.62
CA LEU A 139 21.91 -5.55 5.19
C LEU A 139 21.19 -6.49 6.15
N THR A 140 21.23 -6.21 7.45
CA THR A 140 20.47 -6.96 8.46
C THR A 140 18.97 -6.84 8.21
N TYR A 141 18.47 -5.63 7.94
CA TYR A 141 17.06 -5.38 7.64
C TYR A 141 16.57 -6.11 6.39
N LEU A 142 17.39 -6.14 5.33
CA LEU A 142 17.07 -6.87 4.09
C LEU A 142 17.09 -8.38 4.30
N ARG A 143 18.13 -8.90 4.96
CA ARG A 143 18.27 -10.33 5.27
C ARG A 143 17.05 -10.85 6.01
N ASP A 144 16.49 -10.07 6.93
CA ASP A 144 15.37 -10.52 7.73
C ASP A 144 14.04 -10.55 6.92
N ARG A 145 13.97 -9.91 5.74
CA ARG A 145 12.76 -9.81 4.91
C ARG A 145 12.80 -10.66 3.63
N LEU A 146 13.96 -11.21 3.28
CA LEU A 146 14.20 -12.04 2.09
C LEU A 146 14.44 -13.49 2.51
#